data_AF-A0A059WYS3-F1
#
_entry.id   AF-A0A059WYS3-F1
#
_cell.length_a   1.000
_cell.length_b   1.000
_cell.length_c   1.000
_cell.angle_alpha   90.00
_cell.angle_beta   90.00
_cell.angle_gamma   90.00
#
_symmetry.space_group_name_H-M   'P 1'
#
loop_
_entity.id
_entity.type
_entity.pdbx_description
1 polymer ?
#
loop_
_entity_poly.entity_id
_entity_poly.type
_entity_poly.pdbx_seq_one_letter_code
_entity_poly.pdbx_strand_id
1 'polypeptide(L)'
;TVTIARQSISGAATNIISGLSVGMISTALPILVLSGGIILSYSVAGIYGVAIAASGMMATTGIQLAIDAFGPIADNAGGIAEMSHLPKEVREKTDILDTVGNTTAAIGKGFAIASAALTSLALFAAFKEITGLEVIDISNAKVLAGLFIGGMIPFLFSALAMRAVGRAANAMVVEVRRQFKEIAGLLEGREGVAPDYDKCIQISTSAALRLMLLPGILAIATPLIIGFGFGADGAQVLASVMAGVAVSGVLMAIFQSNAGGAWDNAKKSFEKGVEINGQMYYKGSEPHKAAVTGDTVGDPFKDTSGPSMNILIKLTAIVSLVIAPLLQKPVQNHTTEPIGKNKIELSVPASASYTTLK
;
A
#
# COMPACT_ATOMS: atom_id res chain seq x y z
N THR A 1 18.22 -0.40 10.77
CA THR A 1 18.38 0.82 11.60
C THR A 1 19.81 1.08 12.03
N VAL A 2 20.45 0.22 12.84
CA VAL A 2 21.84 0.45 13.32
C VAL A 2 22.82 0.71 12.17
N THR A 3 22.74 -0.08 11.10
CA THR A 3 23.57 0.13 9.90
C THR A 3 23.38 1.53 9.30
N ILE A 4 22.15 2.04 9.23
CA ILE A 4 21.83 3.37 8.69
C ILE A 4 22.41 4.45 9.59
N ALA A 5 22.27 4.30 10.92
CA ALA A 5 22.88 5.22 11.89
C ALA A 5 24.41 5.26 11.71
N ARG A 6 25.08 4.10 11.58
CA ARG A 6 26.52 4.03 11.28
C ARG A 6 26.89 4.72 9.97
N GLN A 7 26.11 4.50 8.91
CA GLN A 7 26.34 5.13 7.60
C GLN A 7 26.11 6.64 7.59
N SER A 8 25.47 7.19 8.64
CA SER A 8 25.29 8.64 8.79
C SER A 8 26.60 9.37 9.10
N ILE A 9 27.63 8.67 9.59
CA ILE A 9 28.98 9.24 9.78
C ILE A 9 29.57 9.71 8.45
N SER A 10 29.35 8.95 7.38
CA SER A 10 29.83 9.27 6.05
C SER A 10 28.95 10.30 5.32
N GLY A 11 27.89 10.78 5.96
CA GLY A 11 27.00 11.83 5.46
C GLY A 11 25.64 11.33 4.96
N ALA A 12 24.86 12.26 4.40
CA ALA A 12 23.48 12.00 3.99
C ALA A 12 23.36 11.01 2.82
N ALA A 13 24.31 11.03 1.87
CA ALA A 13 24.26 10.17 0.69
C ALA A 13 24.34 8.68 1.06
N THR A 14 25.30 8.30 1.90
CA THR A 14 25.47 6.92 2.40
C THR A 14 24.31 6.49 3.31
N ASN A 15 23.77 7.42 4.11
CA ASN A 15 22.55 7.19 4.89
C ASN A 15 21.36 6.83 3.98
N ILE A 16 21.13 7.60 2.91
CA ILE A 16 20.04 7.36 1.94
C ILE A 16 20.25 6.02 1.22
N ILE A 17 21.46 5.76 0.71
CA ILE A 17 21.76 4.48 0.04
C ILE A 17 21.49 3.30 0.98
N SER A 18 21.90 3.41 2.25
CA SER A 18 21.68 2.36 3.24
C SER A 18 20.19 2.15 3.54
N GLY A 19 19.40 3.21 3.69
CA GLY A 19 17.97 3.08 3.94
C GLY A 19 17.20 2.48 2.77
N LEU A 20 17.54 2.86 1.54
CA LEU A 20 16.98 2.25 0.33
C LEU A 20 17.29 0.74 0.28
N SER A 21 18.55 0.36 0.52
CA SER A 21 18.97 -1.04 0.56
C SER A 21 18.23 -1.84 1.64
N VAL A 22 18.15 -1.32 2.86
CA VAL A 22 17.41 -1.96 3.95
C VAL A 22 15.94 -2.14 3.60
N GLY A 23 15.30 -1.13 3.01
CA GLY A 23 13.93 -1.23 2.53
C GLY A 23 13.76 -2.35 1.51
N MET A 24 14.62 -2.44 0.50
CA MET A 24 14.54 -3.46 -0.54
C MET A 24 14.74 -4.86 0.02
N ILE A 25 15.71 -5.05 0.92
CA ILE A 25 15.95 -6.34 1.60
C ILE A 25 14.74 -6.73 2.46
N SER A 26 14.09 -5.75 3.10
CA SER A 26 12.96 -6.01 3.99
C SER A 26 11.73 -6.62 3.31
N THR A 27 11.66 -6.61 1.97
CA THR A 27 10.55 -7.25 1.24
C THR A 27 10.68 -8.78 1.21
N ALA A 28 11.89 -9.32 1.32
CA ALA A 28 12.16 -10.72 1.06
C ALA A 28 11.37 -11.66 1.99
N LEU A 29 11.55 -11.50 3.30
CA LEU A 29 10.91 -12.39 4.28
C LEU A 29 9.37 -12.29 4.26
N PRO A 30 8.74 -11.10 4.30
CA PRO A 30 7.29 -10.99 4.23
C PRO A 30 6.68 -11.62 2.96
N ILE A 31 7.33 -11.47 1.80
CA ILE A 31 6.85 -12.06 0.55
C ILE A 31 6.97 -13.58 0.55
N LEU A 32 8.06 -14.14 1.09
CA LEU A 32 8.22 -15.58 1.23
C LEU A 32 7.16 -16.16 2.18
N VAL A 33 6.90 -15.49 3.30
CA VAL A 33 5.85 -15.88 4.26
C VAL A 33 4.47 -15.81 3.62
N LEU A 34 4.16 -14.73 2.91
CA LEU A 34 2.89 -14.57 2.19
C LEU A 34 2.71 -15.66 1.12
N SER A 35 3.75 -15.94 0.34
CA SER A 35 3.73 -16.97 -0.72
C SER A 35 3.53 -18.37 -0.13
N GLY A 36 4.24 -18.70 0.96
CA GLY A 36 4.06 -19.95 1.68
C GLY A 36 2.65 -20.08 2.26
N GLY A 37 2.11 -19.01 2.83
CA GLY A 37 0.73 -18.95 3.33
C GLY A 37 -0.31 -19.19 2.23
N ILE A 38 -0.14 -18.58 1.05
CA ILE A 38 -1.02 -18.78 -0.10
C ILE A 38 -0.96 -20.24 -0.57
N ILE A 39 0.24 -20.80 -0.77
CA ILE A 39 0.39 -22.19 -1.25
C ILE A 39 -0.21 -23.18 -0.24
N LEU A 40 0.08 -23.01 1.06
CA LEU A 40 -0.40 -23.91 2.10
C LEU A 40 -1.93 -23.84 2.21
N SER A 41 -2.50 -22.64 2.29
CA SER A 41 -3.96 -22.47 2.38
C SER A 41 -4.69 -22.98 1.13
N TYR A 42 -4.10 -22.78 -0.05
CA TYR A 42 -4.62 -23.34 -1.30
C TYR A 42 -4.58 -24.87 -1.31
N SER A 43 -3.53 -25.50 -0.78
CA SER A 43 -3.44 -26.97 -0.71
C SER A 43 -4.50 -27.61 0.18
N VAL A 44 -5.04 -26.86 1.17
CA VAL A 44 -6.04 -27.36 2.12
C VAL A 44 -7.47 -27.23 1.57
N ALA A 45 -7.81 -26.08 0.97
CA ALA A 45 -9.18 -25.82 0.52
C ALA A 45 -9.27 -24.93 -0.73
N GLY A 46 -8.26 -24.98 -1.61
CA GLY A 46 -8.21 -24.18 -2.84
C GLY A 46 -8.34 -22.68 -2.58
N ILE A 47 -9.00 -21.97 -3.49
CA ILE A 47 -9.23 -20.52 -3.38
C ILE A 47 -10.01 -20.16 -2.10
N TYR A 48 -10.94 -21.03 -1.67
CA TYR A 48 -11.68 -20.82 -0.43
C TYR A 48 -10.75 -20.84 0.79
N GLY A 49 -9.78 -21.76 0.83
CA GLY A 49 -8.74 -21.80 1.86
C GLY A 49 -7.93 -20.51 1.93
N VAL A 50 -7.54 -19.97 0.76
CA VAL A 50 -6.83 -18.69 0.68
C VAL A 50 -7.69 -17.53 1.19
N ALA A 51 -8.98 -17.50 0.86
CA ALA A 51 -9.92 -16.48 1.35
C ALA A 51 -10.12 -16.55 2.88
N ILE A 52 -10.23 -17.75 3.45
CA ILE A 52 -10.33 -17.94 4.90
C ILE A 52 -9.02 -17.56 5.60
N ALA A 53 -7.85 -17.87 5.02
CA ALA A 53 -6.57 -17.41 5.56
C ALA A 53 -6.47 -15.87 5.57
N ALA A 54 -6.96 -15.21 4.51
CA ALA A 54 -7.11 -13.76 4.46
C ALA A 54 -7.99 -13.22 5.59
N SER A 55 -9.17 -13.81 5.78
CA SER A 55 -10.09 -13.45 6.85
C SER A 55 -9.46 -13.66 8.23
N GLY A 56 -8.69 -14.74 8.43
CA GLY A 56 -7.99 -15.05 9.67
C GLY A 56 -6.93 -14.00 10.02
N MET A 57 -6.19 -13.50 9.03
CA MET A 57 -5.24 -12.39 9.21
C MET A 57 -5.92 -11.10 9.71
N MET A 58 -7.19 -10.89 9.31
CA MET A 58 -8.00 -9.75 9.73
C MET A 58 -8.82 -10.00 11.02
N ALA A 59 -8.81 -11.21 11.59
CA ALA A 59 -9.59 -11.52 12.79
C ALA A 59 -9.19 -10.66 14.00
N THR A 60 -7.94 -10.18 14.03
CA THR A 60 -7.42 -9.28 15.08
C THR A 60 -7.37 -7.81 14.67
N THR A 61 -8.09 -7.41 13.61
CA THR A 61 -8.07 -6.02 13.09
C THR A 61 -8.41 -4.99 14.16
N GLY A 62 -9.33 -5.27 15.09
CA GLY A 62 -9.65 -4.33 16.19
C GLY A 62 -8.43 -4.02 17.07
N ILE A 63 -7.63 -5.03 17.42
CA ILE A 63 -6.40 -4.86 18.20
C ILE A 63 -5.34 -4.15 17.37
N GLN A 64 -5.19 -4.52 16.09
CA GLN A 64 -4.23 -3.90 15.18
C GLN A 64 -4.49 -2.40 15.03
N LEU A 65 -5.75 -2.00 14.81
CA LEU A 65 -6.14 -0.60 14.69
C LEU A 65 -5.92 0.19 15.99
N ALA A 66 -6.19 -0.42 17.16
CA ALA A 66 -5.93 0.23 18.44
C ALA A 66 -4.43 0.50 18.65
N ILE A 67 -3.58 -0.45 18.28
CA ILE A 67 -2.12 -0.36 18.40
C ILE A 67 -1.51 0.62 17.37
N ASP A 68 -2.08 0.70 16.16
CA ASP A 68 -1.68 1.66 15.13
C ASP A 68 -2.10 3.09 15.51
N ALA A 69 -3.35 3.27 15.94
CA ALA A 69 -3.89 4.56 16.37
C ALA A 69 -3.19 5.13 17.62
N PHE A 70 -2.63 4.26 18.47
CA PHE A 70 -1.83 4.68 19.63
C PHE A 70 -0.65 5.59 19.24
N GLY A 71 0.01 5.34 18.10
CA GLY A 71 1.20 6.10 17.68
C GLY A 71 0.92 7.59 17.46
N PRO A 72 0.00 7.96 16.55
CA PRO A 72 -0.37 9.36 16.32
C PRO A 72 -0.93 10.07 17.56
N ILE A 73 -1.57 9.34 18.48
CA ILE A 73 -2.04 9.92 19.76
C ILE A 73 -0.85 10.30 20.63
N ALA A 74 0.16 9.42 20.76
CA ALA A 74 1.38 9.69 21.51
C ALA A 74 2.20 10.85 20.93
N ASP A 75 2.32 10.91 19.60
CA ASP A 75 3.01 12.01 18.89
C ASP A 75 2.34 13.37 19.17
N ASN A 76 1.01 13.46 19.01
CA ASN A 76 0.26 14.67 19.34
C ASN A 76 0.39 15.06 20.81
N ALA A 77 0.40 14.08 21.74
CA ALA A 77 0.61 14.35 23.16
C ALA A 77 1.99 14.98 23.41
N GLY A 78 3.04 14.49 22.75
CA GLY A 78 4.37 15.08 22.81
C GLY A 78 4.42 16.49 22.23
N GLY A 79 3.77 16.71 21.08
CA GLY A 79 3.66 18.04 20.46
C GLY A 79 2.97 19.05 21.38
N ILE A 80 1.84 18.66 22.00
CA ILE A 80 1.13 19.50 22.99
C ILE A 80 2.02 19.80 24.20
N ALA A 81 2.76 18.82 24.71
CA ALA A 81 3.66 19.00 25.85
C ALA A 81 4.76 20.03 25.54
N GLU A 82 5.37 19.97 24.36
CA GLU A 82 6.39 20.92 23.91
C GLU A 82 5.81 22.33 23.73
N MET A 83 4.68 22.45 23.01
CA MET A 83 4.02 23.73 22.73
C MET A 83 3.46 24.40 23.98
N SER A 84 3.13 23.63 25.02
CA SER A 84 2.62 24.13 26.30
C SER A 84 3.72 24.38 27.33
N HIS A 85 5.00 24.22 26.95
CA HIS A 85 6.16 24.37 27.84
C HIS A 85 6.08 23.54 29.13
N LEU A 86 5.54 22.32 29.03
CA LEU A 86 5.46 21.41 30.17
C LEU A 86 6.86 20.97 30.64
N PRO A 87 6.99 20.48 31.89
CA PRO A 87 8.27 19.97 32.39
C PRO A 87 8.87 18.90 31.47
N LYS A 88 10.20 18.88 31.35
CA LYS A 88 10.94 17.95 30.47
C LYS A 88 10.59 16.48 30.69
N GLU A 89 10.29 16.08 31.92
CA GLU A 89 9.86 14.71 32.24
C GLU A 89 8.59 14.29 31.48
N VAL A 90 7.68 15.22 31.20
CA VAL A 90 6.47 14.94 30.40
C VAL A 90 6.88 14.64 28.95
N ARG A 91 7.77 15.46 28.38
CA ARG A 91 8.28 15.27 27.01
C ARG A 91 9.04 13.96 26.88
N GLU A 92 9.91 13.64 27.84
CA GLU A 92 10.64 12.38 27.90
C GLU A 92 9.70 11.16 27.92
N LYS A 93 8.62 11.22 28.72
CA LYS A 93 7.60 10.16 28.73
C LYS A 93 6.89 10.05 27.39
N THR A 94 6.48 11.16 26.78
CA THR A 94 5.82 11.14 25.46
C THR A 94 6.75 10.65 24.36
N ASP A 95 8.05 10.97 24.38
CA ASP A 95 9.04 10.52 23.39
C ASP A 95 9.26 8.99 23.47
N ILE A 96 9.17 8.41 24.66
CA ILE A 96 9.16 6.95 24.85
C ILE A 96 7.92 6.35 24.18
N LEU A 97 6.74 6.91 24.43
CA LEU A 97 5.48 6.43 23.85
C LEU A 97 5.46 6.58 22.32
N ASP A 98 5.95 7.70 21.78
CA ASP A 98 6.07 7.95 20.34
C ASP A 98 7.07 6.97 19.67
N THR A 99 8.19 6.64 20.34
CA THR A 99 9.09 5.57 19.85
C THR A 99 8.35 4.23 19.69
N VAL A 100 7.53 3.86 20.69
CA VAL A 100 6.70 2.65 20.62
C VAL A 100 5.69 2.79 19.48
N GLY A 101 5.04 3.95 19.38
CA GLY A 101 4.10 4.32 18.32
C GLY A 101 4.64 4.12 16.90
N ASN A 102 5.89 4.51 16.64
CA ASN A 102 6.47 4.34 15.30
C ASN A 102 6.74 2.87 14.95
N THR A 103 7.04 2.06 15.97
CA THR A 103 7.19 0.60 15.79
C THR A 103 5.83 -0.05 15.54
N THR A 104 4.80 0.35 16.30
CA THR A 104 3.45 -0.18 16.14
C THR A 104 2.82 0.24 14.82
N ALA A 105 3.06 1.46 14.35
CA ALA A 105 2.63 1.94 13.05
C ALA A 105 3.28 1.15 11.91
N ALA A 106 4.57 0.80 12.01
CA ALA A 106 5.22 -0.05 11.02
C ALA A 106 4.59 -1.46 10.96
N ILE A 107 4.26 -2.04 12.12
CA ILE A 107 3.54 -3.33 12.20
C ILE A 107 2.15 -3.20 11.57
N GLY A 108 1.39 -2.16 11.93
CA GLY A 108 0.06 -1.87 11.36
C GLY A 108 0.10 -1.74 9.84
N LYS A 109 1.08 -1.00 9.31
CA LYS A 109 1.33 -0.89 7.86
C LYS A 109 1.61 -2.26 7.24
N GLY A 110 2.46 -3.10 7.85
CA GLY A 110 2.74 -4.46 7.39
C GLY A 110 1.49 -5.34 7.30
N PHE A 111 0.64 -5.32 8.34
CA PHE A 111 -0.64 -6.04 8.35
C PHE A 111 -1.60 -5.52 7.28
N ALA A 112 -1.72 -4.20 7.12
CA ALA A 112 -2.56 -3.59 6.11
C ALA A 112 -2.13 -3.96 4.69
N ILE A 113 -0.82 -4.08 4.44
CA ILE A 113 -0.25 -4.53 3.16
C ILE A 113 -0.59 -5.99 2.89
N ALA A 114 -0.34 -6.87 3.85
CA ALA A 114 -0.60 -8.30 3.69
C ALA A 114 -2.11 -8.58 3.51
N SER A 115 -2.95 -7.89 4.28
CA SER A 115 -4.41 -7.90 4.10
C SER A 115 -4.80 -7.43 2.70
N ALA A 116 -4.23 -6.33 2.20
CA ALA A 116 -4.51 -5.85 0.84
C ALA A 116 -4.16 -6.88 -0.24
N ALA A 117 -3.03 -7.57 -0.11
CA ALA A 117 -2.62 -8.63 -1.02
C ALA A 117 -3.65 -9.76 -1.07
N LEU A 118 -4.05 -10.27 0.10
CA LEU A 118 -4.97 -11.40 0.20
C LEU A 118 -6.40 -11.02 -0.20
N THR A 119 -6.88 -9.83 0.18
CA THR A 119 -8.17 -9.31 -0.28
C THR A 119 -8.18 -9.13 -1.80
N SER A 120 -7.08 -8.62 -2.39
CA SER A 120 -6.97 -8.49 -3.84
C SER A 120 -7.06 -9.83 -4.55
N LEU A 121 -6.48 -10.89 -3.97
CA LEU A 121 -6.57 -12.24 -4.52
C LEU A 121 -8.01 -12.79 -4.47
N ALA A 122 -8.73 -12.55 -3.37
CA ALA A 122 -10.13 -12.92 -3.25
C ALA A 122 -11.01 -12.15 -4.26
N LEU A 123 -10.79 -10.83 -4.40
CA LEU A 123 -11.49 -10.01 -5.40
C LEU A 123 -11.14 -10.43 -6.84
N PHE A 124 -9.90 -10.86 -7.07
CA PHE A 124 -9.47 -11.40 -8.36
C PHE A 124 -10.17 -12.73 -8.69
N ALA A 125 -10.34 -13.62 -7.71
CA ALA A 125 -11.12 -14.84 -7.89
C ALA A 125 -12.58 -14.54 -8.21
N ALA A 126 -13.20 -13.58 -7.49
CA ALA A 126 -14.56 -13.13 -7.78
C ALA A 126 -14.67 -12.48 -9.17
N PHE A 127 -13.68 -11.69 -9.58
CA PHE A 127 -13.62 -11.10 -10.92
C PHE A 127 -13.60 -12.17 -12.01
N LYS A 128 -12.77 -13.20 -11.85
CA LYS A 128 -12.71 -14.35 -12.76
C LYS A 128 -14.07 -15.05 -12.89
N GLU A 129 -14.72 -15.31 -11.75
CA GLU A 129 -16.03 -15.96 -11.70
C GLU A 129 -17.08 -15.15 -12.47
N ILE A 130 -17.17 -13.85 -12.21
CA ILE A 130 -18.14 -12.97 -12.85
C ILE A 130 -17.87 -12.85 -14.36
N THR A 131 -16.61 -12.78 -14.77
CA THR A 131 -16.24 -12.62 -16.19
C THR A 131 -16.25 -13.92 -16.99
N GLY A 132 -16.38 -15.07 -16.32
CA GLY A 132 -16.27 -16.39 -16.96
C GLY A 132 -14.85 -16.73 -17.42
N LEU A 133 -13.82 -16.10 -16.83
CA LEU A 133 -12.42 -16.36 -17.17
C LEU A 133 -11.91 -17.60 -16.47
N GLU A 134 -11.77 -18.71 -17.20
CA GLU A 134 -11.19 -19.94 -16.65
C GLU A 134 -9.66 -19.84 -16.53
N VAL A 135 -9.00 -19.47 -17.63
CA VAL A 135 -7.53 -19.44 -17.75
C VAL A 135 -7.04 -18.06 -18.17
N ILE A 136 -6.00 -17.57 -17.48
CA ILE A 136 -5.27 -16.35 -17.86
C ILE A 136 -3.89 -16.79 -18.31
N ASP A 137 -3.71 -16.89 -19.62
CA ASP A 137 -2.45 -17.27 -20.23
C ASP A 137 -1.48 -16.07 -20.32
N ILE A 138 -0.41 -16.11 -19.53
CA ILE A 138 0.65 -15.09 -19.52
C ILE A 138 1.45 -15.10 -20.84
N SER A 139 1.45 -16.18 -21.61
CA SER A 139 2.09 -16.23 -22.93
C SER A 139 1.34 -15.42 -23.99
N ASN A 140 0.09 -15.03 -23.74
CA ASN A 140 -0.63 -14.11 -24.60
C ASN A 140 -0.03 -12.70 -24.53
N ALA A 141 0.32 -12.12 -25.68
CA ALA A 141 0.98 -10.82 -25.76
C ALA A 141 0.19 -9.67 -25.09
N LYS A 142 -1.15 -9.65 -25.19
CA LYS A 142 -1.98 -8.60 -24.57
C LYS A 142 -2.02 -8.77 -23.06
N VAL A 143 -2.09 -10.00 -22.57
CA VAL A 143 -2.04 -10.33 -21.13
C VAL A 143 -0.69 -9.95 -20.56
N LEU A 144 0.41 -10.33 -21.22
CA LEU A 144 1.76 -9.98 -20.79
C LEU A 144 1.97 -8.46 -20.76
N ALA A 145 1.50 -7.74 -21.78
CA ALA A 145 1.53 -6.28 -21.79
C ALA A 145 0.73 -5.70 -20.61
N GLY A 146 -0.47 -6.24 -20.33
CA GLY A 146 -1.27 -5.88 -19.16
C GLY A 146 -0.52 -6.09 -17.84
N LEU A 147 0.26 -7.16 -17.72
CA LEU A 147 1.05 -7.44 -16.52
C LEU A 147 2.11 -6.36 -16.28
N PHE A 148 2.85 -5.96 -17.31
CA PHE A 148 3.84 -4.88 -17.23
C PHE A 148 3.20 -3.52 -16.96
N ILE A 149 2.06 -3.23 -17.60
CA ILE A 149 1.28 -2.01 -17.31
C ILE A 149 0.88 -2.01 -15.84
N GLY A 150 0.29 -3.10 -15.34
CA GLY A 150 -0.10 -3.23 -13.94
C GLY A 150 1.08 -3.07 -12.98
N GLY A 151 2.23 -3.69 -13.29
CA GLY A 151 3.45 -3.55 -12.50
C GLY A 151 4.02 -2.13 -12.48
N MET A 152 3.81 -1.34 -13.53
CA MET A 152 4.25 0.06 -13.59
C MET A 152 3.38 0.99 -12.72
N ILE A 153 2.08 0.71 -12.58
CA ILE A 153 1.12 1.61 -11.91
C ILE A 153 1.54 1.97 -10.47
N PRO A 154 1.96 1.03 -9.60
CA PRO A 154 2.47 1.36 -8.26
C PRO A 154 3.67 2.32 -8.24
N PHE A 155 4.59 2.18 -9.21
CA PHE A 155 5.73 3.10 -9.35
C PHE A 155 5.26 4.49 -9.78
N LEU A 156 4.37 4.57 -10.76
CA LEU A 156 3.84 5.84 -11.24
C LEU A 156 3.04 6.55 -10.13
N PHE A 157 2.17 5.83 -9.42
CA PHE A 157 1.44 6.37 -8.28
C PHE A 157 2.41 6.89 -7.21
N SER A 158 3.43 6.11 -6.85
CA SER A 158 4.43 6.51 -5.86
C SER A 158 5.14 7.80 -6.27
N ALA A 159 5.59 7.89 -7.53
CA ALA A 159 6.26 9.07 -8.05
C ALA A 159 5.35 10.32 -8.00
N LEU A 160 4.07 10.18 -8.34
CA LEU A 160 3.10 11.26 -8.27
C LEU A 160 2.86 11.73 -6.83
N ALA A 161 2.68 10.77 -5.90
CA ALA A 161 2.50 11.05 -4.48
C ALA A 161 3.72 11.74 -3.87
N MET A 162 4.93 11.23 -4.12
CA MET A 162 6.16 11.83 -3.65
C MET A 162 6.38 13.23 -4.23
N ARG A 163 6.10 13.43 -5.52
CA ARG A 163 6.20 14.75 -6.17
C ARG A 163 5.21 15.74 -5.55
N ALA A 164 4.02 15.27 -5.16
CA ALA A 164 3.03 16.09 -4.49
C ALA A 164 3.55 16.59 -3.13
N VAL A 165 4.07 15.68 -2.31
CA VAL A 165 4.67 16.02 -1.01
C VAL A 165 5.87 16.94 -1.17
N GLY A 166 6.79 16.66 -2.11
CA GLY A 166 7.97 17.50 -2.33
C GLY A 166 7.62 18.94 -2.73
N ARG A 167 6.57 19.14 -3.54
CA ARG A 167 6.07 20.48 -3.87
C ARG A 167 5.48 21.19 -2.65
N ALA A 168 4.64 20.50 -1.87
CA ALA A 168 4.02 21.05 -0.67
C ALA A 168 5.07 21.41 0.40
N ALA A 169 6.03 20.51 0.62
CA ALA A 169 7.12 20.69 1.57
C ALA A 169 8.02 21.87 1.17
N ASN A 170 8.34 22.04 -0.11
CA ASN A 170 9.12 23.19 -0.57
C ASN A 170 8.39 24.51 -0.30
N ALA A 171 7.09 24.58 -0.60
CA ALA A 171 6.27 25.75 -0.30
C ALA A 171 6.23 26.04 1.22
N MET A 172 6.10 24.99 2.04
CA MET A 172 6.13 25.10 3.50
C MET A 172 7.47 25.65 4.00
N VAL A 173 8.60 25.15 3.48
CA VAL A 173 9.94 25.63 3.86
C VAL A 173 10.14 27.10 3.49
N VAL A 174 9.69 27.52 2.31
CA VAL A 174 9.77 28.92 1.88
C VAL A 174 8.94 29.81 2.80
N GLU A 175 7.73 29.39 3.16
CA GLU A 175 6.86 30.15 4.06
C GLU A 175 7.41 30.25 5.48
N VAL A 176 7.87 29.14 6.07
CA VAL A 176 8.48 29.16 7.41
C VAL A 176 9.72 30.05 7.45
N ARG A 177 10.56 30.01 6.40
CA ARG A 177 11.71 30.92 6.28
C ARG A 177 11.30 32.38 6.15
N ARG A 178 10.23 32.67 5.41
CA ARG A 178 9.67 34.01 5.28
C ARG A 178 9.21 34.52 6.65
N GLN A 179 8.45 33.72 7.40
CA GLN A 179 7.98 34.10 8.74
C GLN A 179 9.15 34.39 9.69
N PHE A 180 10.16 33.52 9.76
CA PHE A 180 11.34 33.77 10.61
C PHE A 180 12.13 35.02 10.21
N LYS A 181 12.11 35.40 8.94
CA LYS A 181 12.84 36.59 8.44
C LYS A 181 12.05 37.88 8.64
N GLU A 182 10.73 37.84 8.43
CA GLU A 182 9.88 39.04 8.34
C GLU A 182 9.13 39.36 9.64
N ILE A 183 8.80 38.35 10.47
CA ILE A 183 8.11 38.55 11.73
C ILE A 183 9.14 38.80 12.84
N ALA A 184 9.32 40.08 13.20
CA ALA A 184 10.28 40.49 14.22
C ALA A 184 9.93 39.89 15.60
N GLY A 185 10.91 39.29 16.27
CA GLY A 185 10.72 38.66 17.57
C GLY A 185 10.28 37.20 17.53
N LEU A 186 10.00 36.64 16.34
CA LEU A 186 9.53 35.25 16.20
C LEU A 186 10.64 34.23 16.49
N LEU A 187 11.83 34.44 15.94
CA LEU A 187 12.96 33.53 16.14
C LEU A 187 13.45 33.55 17.59
N GLU A 188 13.38 34.72 18.23
CA GLU A 188 13.75 34.90 19.64
C GLU A 188 12.66 34.42 20.60
N GLY A 189 11.46 34.09 20.11
CA GLY A 189 10.33 33.66 20.93
C GLY A 189 9.82 34.76 21.87
N ARG A 190 9.75 36.02 21.38
CA ARG A 190 9.26 37.14 22.20
C ARG A 190 7.80 36.93 22.59
N GLU A 191 7.49 37.26 23.83
CA GLU A 191 6.15 37.14 24.39
C GLU A 191 5.14 37.97 23.56
N GLY A 192 4.00 37.35 23.21
CA GLY A 192 2.96 37.96 22.38
C GLY A 192 3.22 37.94 20.86
N VAL A 193 4.37 37.46 20.40
CA VAL A 193 4.66 37.25 18.97
C VAL A 193 4.35 35.79 18.61
N ALA A 194 3.30 35.57 17.83
CA ALA A 194 2.93 34.24 17.36
C ALA A 194 3.24 34.07 15.86
N PRO A 195 3.64 32.87 15.40
CA PRO A 195 3.74 32.57 13.98
C PRO A 195 2.35 32.54 13.33
N ASP A 196 2.31 32.71 12.01
CA ASP A 196 1.10 32.57 11.22
C ASP A 196 0.88 31.09 10.88
N TYR A 197 0.13 30.40 11.75
CA TYR A 197 -0.22 29.00 11.58
C TYR A 197 -1.19 28.77 10.41
N ASP A 198 -2.12 29.71 10.20
CA ASP A 198 -3.15 29.60 9.16
C ASP A 198 -2.53 29.51 7.78
N LYS A 199 -1.41 30.21 7.55
CA LYS A 199 -0.74 30.15 6.26
C LYS A 199 -0.11 28.80 5.97
N CYS A 200 0.51 28.19 6.97
CA CYS A 200 1.03 26.82 6.88
C CYS A 200 -0.10 25.81 6.64
N ILE A 201 -1.23 25.93 7.38
CA ILE A 201 -2.42 25.09 7.20
C ILE A 201 -2.98 25.24 5.77
N GLN A 202 -3.05 26.47 5.25
CA GLN A 202 -3.58 26.73 3.91
C GLN A 202 -2.71 26.08 2.82
N ILE A 203 -1.38 26.15 2.96
CA ILE A 203 -0.43 25.54 2.02
C ILE A 203 -0.62 24.03 1.97
N SER A 204 -0.59 23.36 3.13
CA SER A 204 -0.74 21.89 3.20
C SER A 204 -2.12 21.46 2.70
N THR A 205 -3.19 22.14 3.13
CA THR A 205 -4.57 21.86 2.72
C THR A 205 -4.78 21.99 1.22
N SER A 206 -4.41 23.14 0.65
CA SER A 206 -4.61 23.38 -0.79
C SER A 206 -3.76 22.43 -1.64
N ALA A 207 -2.56 22.09 -1.20
CA ALA A 207 -1.69 21.15 -1.89
C ALA A 207 -2.28 19.74 -1.85
N ALA A 208 -2.69 19.26 -0.67
CA ALA A 208 -3.30 17.94 -0.51
C ALA A 208 -4.53 17.76 -1.41
N LEU A 209 -5.48 18.71 -1.38
CA LEU A 209 -6.72 18.64 -2.16
C LEU A 209 -6.49 18.62 -3.67
N ARG A 210 -5.55 19.43 -4.18
CA ARG A 210 -5.29 19.52 -5.62
C ARG A 210 -4.42 18.37 -6.13
N LEU A 211 -3.42 17.97 -5.36
CA LEU A 211 -2.40 17.03 -5.82
C LEU A 211 -2.80 15.57 -5.61
N MET A 212 -3.77 15.27 -4.74
CA MET A 212 -4.33 13.91 -4.59
C MET A 212 -5.19 13.46 -5.77
N LEU A 213 -5.71 14.40 -6.58
CA LEU A 213 -6.61 14.10 -7.70
C LEU A 213 -5.94 13.19 -8.73
N LEU A 214 -4.71 13.48 -9.11
CA LEU A 214 -4.04 12.76 -10.19
C LEU A 214 -3.73 11.29 -9.83
N PRO A 215 -3.15 10.97 -8.65
CA PRO A 215 -3.04 9.57 -8.19
C PRO A 215 -4.40 8.86 -8.07
N GLY A 216 -5.44 9.56 -7.60
CA GLY A 216 -6.79 9.00 -7.49
C GLY A 216 -7.41 8.67 -8.84
N ILE A 217 -7.30 9.59 -9.81
CA ILE A 217 -7.75 9.37 -11.19
C ILE A 217 -6.99 8.19 -11.81
N LEU A 218 -5.67 8.09 -11.60
CA LEU A 218 -4.89 6.96 -12.11
C LEU A 218 -5.46 5.63 -11.62
N ALA A 219 -5.78 5.51 -10.33
CA ALA A 219 -6.31 4.29 -9.73
C ALA A 219 -7.69 3.88 -10.27
N ILE A 220 -8.58 4.85 -10.52
CA ILE A 220 -9.96 4.59 -10.98
C ILE A 220 -10.02 4.45 -12.51
N ALA A 221 -9.33 5.32 -13.24
CA ALA A 221 -9.37 5.33 -14.70
C ALA A 221 -8.66 4.12 -15.31
N THR A 222 -7.59 3.61 -14.67
CA THR A 222 -6.84 2.47 -15.22
C THR A 222 -7.72 1.23 -15.45
N PRO A 223 -8.48 0.72 -14.46
CA PRO A 223 -9.41 -0.38 -14.69
C PRO A 223 -10.43 -0.12 -15.80
N LEU A 224 -10.97 1.10 -15.90
CA LEU A 224 -11.96 1.47 -16.90
C LEU A 224 -11.37 1.48 -18.31
N ILE A 225 -10.21 2.13 -18.49
CA ILE A 225 -9.54 2.23 -19.78
C ILE A 225 -9.11 0.85 -20.27
N ILE A 226 -8.53 0.03 -19.39
CA ILE A 226 -8.09 -1.32 -19.77
C ILE A 226 -9.29 -2.24 -20.01
N GLY A 227 -10.28 -2.22 -19.12
CA GLY A 227 -11.47 -3.05 -19.21
C GLY A 227 -12.23 -2.83 -20.51
N PHE A 228 -12.45 -1.58 -20.92
CA PHE A 228 -13.19 -1.28 -22.15
C PHE A 228 -12.31 -1.08 -23.40
N GLY A 229 -11.03 -0.77 -23.24
CA GLY A 229 -10.13 -0.42 -24.35
C GLY A 229 -9.61 -1.60 -25.17
N PHE A 230 -9.63 -2.82 -24.62
CA PHE A 230 -9.15 -4.03 -25.32
C PHE A 230 -10.27 -4.86 -25.94
N GLY A 231 -11.49 -4.32 -26.02
CA GLY A 231 -12.65 -5.00 -26.61
C GLY A 231 -12.95 -6.34 -25.91
N ALA A 232 -13.08 -7.41 -26.69
CA ALA A 232 -13.40 -8.75 -26.18
C ALA A 232 -12.34 -9.34 -25.23
N ASP A 233 -11.11 -8.82 -25.25
CA ASP A 233 -10.02 -9.26 -24.39
C ASP A 233 -9.89 -8.40 -23.12
N GLY A 234 -10.75 -7.38 -22.96
CA GLY A 234 -10.71 -6.42 -21.85
C GLY A 234 -10.67 -7.07 -20.47
N ALA A 235 -11.53 -8.07 -20.24
CA ALA A 235 -11.54 -8.81 -18.98
C ALA A 235 -10.19 -9.50 -18.69
N GLN A 236 -9.59 -10.14 -19.70
CA GLN A 236 -8.36 -10.91 -19.53
C GLN A 236 -7.15 -9.99 -19.31
N VAL A 237 -7.06 -8.89 -20.06
CA VAL A 237 -6.00 -7.89 -19.90
C VAL A 237 -6.14 -7.17 -18.55
N LEU A 238 -7.36 -6.84 -18.14
CA LEU A 238 -7.63 -6.21 -16.84
C LEU A 238 -7.26 -7.13 -15.67
N ALA A 239 -7.57 -8.42 -15.76
CA ALA A 239 -7.13 -9.41 -14.78
C ALA A 239 -5.60 -9.40 -14.65
N SER A 240 -4.89 -9.35 -15.78
CA SER A 240 -3.43 -9.26 -15.78
C SER A 240 -2.90 -7.96 -15.14
N VAL A 241 -3.54 -6.83 -15.42
CA VAL A 241 -3.22 -5.54 -14.77
C VAL A 241 -3.42 -5.63 -13.26
N MET A 242 -4.52 -6.23 -12.79
CA MET A 242 -4.76 -6.44 -11.35
C MET A 242 -3.63 -7.26 -10.71
N ALA A 243 -3.20 -8.34 -11.37
CA ALA A 243 -2.08 -9.16 -10.88
C ALA A 243 -0.78 -8.36 -10.81
N GLY A 244 -0.47 -7.56 -11.84
CA GLY A 244 0.71 -6.69 -11.88
C GLY A 244 0.69 -5.63 -10.78
N VAL A 245 -0.45 -4.96 -10.59
CA VAL A 245 -0.65 -3.97 -9.51
C VAL A 245 -0.47 -4.61 -8.14
N ALA A 246 -1.02 -5.81 -7.92
CA ALA A 246 -0.90 -6.51 -6.66
C ALA A 246 0.57 -6.87 -6.35
N VAL A 247 1.26 -7.55 -7.26
CA VAL A 247 2.64 -8.01 -7.03
C VAL A 247 3.60 -6.84 -6.82
N SER A 248 3.58 -5.85 -7.72
CA SER A 248 4.45 -4.69 -7.59
C SER A 248 4.05 -3.79 -6.43
N GLY A 249 2.74 -3.61 -6.20
CA GLY A 249 2.21 -2.74 -5.16
C GLY A 249 2.58 -3.23 -3.77
N VAL A 250 2.46 -4.54 -3.50
CA VAL A 250 2.85 -5.12 -2.20
C VAL A 250 4.33 -4.90 -1.94
N LEU A 251 5.19 -5.18 -2.93
CA LEU A 251 6.64 -4.95 -2.82
C LEU A 251 6.96 -3.48 -2.54
N MET A 252 6.34 -2.56 -3.29
CA MET A 252 6.54 -1.12 -3.15
C MET A 252 6.08 -0.62 -1.77
N ALA A 253 4.94 -1.11 -1.29
CA ALA A 253 4.38 -0.73 0.00
C ALA A 253 5.30 -1.12 1.16
N ILE A 254 5.81 -2.35 1.16
CA ILE A 254 6.73 -2.84 2.19
C ILE A 254 8.04 -2.07 2.12
N PHE A 255 8.62 -1.95 0.92
CA PHE A 255 9.86 -1.21 0.68
C PHE A 255 9.79 0.21 1.24
N GLN A 256 8.79 0.99 0.84
CA GLN A 256 8.68 2.40 1.22
C GLN A 256 8.39 2.56 2.71
N SER A 257 7.45 1.78 3.25
CA SER A 257 7.08 1.85 4.68
C SER A 257 8.28 1.53 5.58
N ASN A 258 9.01 0.46 5.25
CA ASN A 258 10.15 0.02 6.05
C ASN A 258 11.39 0.89 5.86
N ALA A 259 11.66 1.39 4.65
CA ALA A 259 12.77 2.33 4.43
C ALA A 259 12.56 3.62 5.23
N GLY A 260 11.37 4.22 5.14
CA GLY A 260 11.02 5.42 5.90
C GLY A 260 11.06 5.20 7.41
N GLY A 261 10.48 4.10 7.91
CA GLY A 261 10.55 3.76 9.34
C GLY A 261 11.99 3.49 9.82
N ALA A 262 12.85 2.93 8.96
CA ALA A 262 14.24 2.67 9.31
C ALA A 262 15.09 3.95 9.36
N TRP A 263 14.82 4.94 8.49
CA TRP A 263 15.45 6.26 8.57
C TRP A 263 15.01 7.04 9.82
N ASP A 264 13.71 7.06 10.12
CA ASP A 264 13.18 7.73 11.32
C ASP A 264 13.80 7.15 12.60
N ASN A 265 13.81 5.82 12.72
CA ASN A 265 14.43 5.15 13.86
C ASN A 265 15.95 5.39 13.94
N ALA A 266 16.63 5.54 12.79
CA ALA A 266 18.04 5.90 12.78
C ALA A 266 18.25 7.33 13.30
N LYS A 267 17.43 8.30 12.90
CA LYS A 267 17.43 9.66 13.47
C LYS A 267 17.18 9.63 14.98
N LYS A 268 16.13 8.94 15.45
CA LYS A 268 15.79 8.83 16.87
C LYS A 268 16.92 8.22 17.72
N SER A 269 17.75 7.35 17.15
CA SER A 269 18.91 6.80 17.87
C SER A 269 19.92 7.88 18.29
N PHE A 270 20.13 8.91 17.45
CA PHE A 270 20.99 10.05 17.80
C PHE A 270 20.34 10.99 18.83
N GLU A 271 19.00 11.08 18.86
CA GLU A 271 18.29 11.88 19.86
C GLU A 271 18.41 11.28 21.27
N LYS A 272 18.51 9.96 21.37
CA LYS A 272 18.77 9.23 22.63
C LYS A 272 20.25 9.13 22.99
N GLY A 273 21.14 9.44 22.05
CA GLY A 273 22.56 9.15 22.15
C GLY A 273 22.88 7.76 21.60
N VAL A 274 23.73 7.70 20.59
CA VAL A 274 24.15 6.43 19.95
C VAL A 274 25.67 6.33 19.93
N GLU A 275 26.18 5.17 20.33
CA GLU A 275 27.61 4.87 20.21
C GLU A 275 27.90 4.32 18.82
N ILE A 276 28.84 4.96 18.12
CA ILE A 276 29.34 4.48 16.83
C ILE A 276 30.87 4.56 16.84
N ASN A 277 31.52 3.42 16.61
CA ASN A 277 32.99 3.30 16.58
C ASN A 277 33.67 3.82 17.85
N GLY A 278 33.09 3.58 19.02
CA GLY A 278 33.63 4.02 20.32
C GLY A 278 33.39 5.49 20.65
N GLN A 279 32.63 6.23 19.83
CA GLN A 279 32.27 7.62 20.08
C GLN A 279 30.75 7.75 20.22
N MET A 280 30.32 8.46 21.27
CA MET A 280 28.92 8.82 21.48
C MET A 280 28.53 10.04 20.65
N TYR A 281 27.45 9.90 19.87
CA TYR A 281 26.87 10.98 19.07
C TYR A 281 25.47 11.32 19.57
N TYR A 282 25.18 12.62 19.63
CA TYR A 282 23.91 13.16 20.15
C TYR A 282 23.23 14.07 19.12
N LYS A 283 22.03 14.54 19.46
CA LYS A 283 21.28 15.56 18.73
C LYS A 283 22.14 16.78 18.40
N GLY A 284 22.05 17.24 17.17
CA GLY A 284 22.81 18.39 16.64
C GLY A 284 24.16 18.07 16.02
N SER A 285 24.70 16.85 16.22
CA SER A 285 25.93 16.39 15.55
C SER A 285 25.76 16.30 14.03
N GLU A 286 26.87 16.33 13.28
CA GLU A 286 26.84 16.19 11.81
C GLU A 286 26.20 14.86 11.35
N PRO A 287 26.50 13.69 11.97
CA PRO A 287 25.78 12.45 11.66
C PRO A 287 24.28 12.53 11.96
N HIS A 288 23.88 13.25 13.01
CA HIS A 288 22.46 13.47 13.29
C HIS A 288 21.79 14.29 12.18
N LYS A 289 22.42 15.36 11.67
CA LYS A 289 21.88 16.12 10.52
C LYS A 289 21.74 15.27 9.26
N ALA A 290 22.69 14.37 9.01
CA ALA A 290 22.59 13.40 7.93
C ALA A 290 21.40 12.43 8.12
N ALA A 291 21.18 11.96 9.35
CA ALA A 291 20.03 11.12 9.69
C ALA A 291 18.68 11.85 9.56
N VAL A 292 18.61 13.12 9.96
CA VAL A 292 17.44 13.98 9.73
C VAL A 292 17.14 14.11 8.24
N THR A 293 18.17 14.29 7.41
CA THR A 293 17.99 14.32 5.94
C THR A 293 17.40 13.01 5.42
N GLY A 294 17.90 11.86 5.89
CA GLY A 294 17.34 10.55 5.55
C GLY A 294 15.87 10.41 5.97
N ASP A 295 15.53 10.85 7.17
CA ASP A 295 14.14 10.83 7.67
C ASP A 295 13.21 11.69 6.80
N THR A 296 13.63 12.89 6.41
CA THR A 296 12.84 13.75 5.52
C THR A 296 12.65 13.18 4.11
N VAL A 297 13.57 12.32 3.64
CA VAL A 297 13.37 11.50 2.42
C VAL A 297 12.36 10.38 2.69
N GLY A 298 12.40 9.80 3.89
CA GLY A 298 11.54 8.72 4.36
C GLY A 298 10.09 9.11 4.67
N ASP A 299 9.81 10.37 5.02
CA ASP A 299 8.45 10.86 5.34
C ASP A 299 7.44 10.61 4.21
N PRO A 300 7.68 11.08 2.96
CA PRO A 300 6.75 10.77 1.86
C PRO A 300 6.66 9.27 1.56
N PHE A 301 7.73 8.50 1.83
CA PHE A 301 7.72 7.05 1.64
C PHE A 301 6.78 6.37 2.64
N LYS A 302 6.97 6.61 3.94
CA LYS A 302 6.28 5.88 5.00
C LYS A 302 4.89 6.40 5.29
N ASP A 303 4.60 7.66 5.01
CA ASP A 303 3.32 8.29 5.42
C ASP A 303 2.48 8.78 4.25
N THR A 304 2.96 8.67 3.01
CA THR A 304 2.16 9.02 1.82
C THR A 304 2.13 7.87 0.81
N SER A 305 3.21 7.61 0.09
CA SER A 305 3.19 6.67 -1.04
C SER A 305 3.04 5.22 -0.58
N GLY A 306 3.79 4.79 0.45
CA GLY A 306 3.83 3.41 0.93
C GLY A 306 2.47 2.92 1.41
N PRO A 307 1.83 3.57 2.41
CA PRO A 307 0.51 3.18 2.88
C PRO A 307 -0.58 3.29 1.80
N SER A 308 -0.45 4.25 0.88
CA SER A 308 -1.41 4.42 -0.23
C SER A 308 -1.40 3.27 -1.23
N MET A 309 -0.30 2.51 -1.33
CA MET A 309 -0.25 1.30 -2.18
C MET A 309 -1.33 0.29 -1.78
N ASN A 310 -1.63 0.16 -0.49
CA ASN A 310 -2.66 -0.77 -0.01
C ASN A 310 -4.04 -0.40 -0.54
N ILE A 311 -4.30 0.91 -0.62
CA ILE A 311 -5.55 1.46 -1.15
C ILE A 311 -5.56 1.28 -2.66
N LEU A 312 -4.47 1.60 -3.36
CA LEU A 312 -4.35 1.43 -4.81
C LEU A 312 -4.66 -0.01 -5.25
N ILE A 313 -4.09 -1.01 -4.55
CA ILE A 313 -4.31 -2.44 -4.84
C ILE A 313 -5.79 -2.79 -4.67
N LYS A 314 -6.38 -2.48 -3.50
CA LYS A 314 -7.80 -2.80 -3.22
C LYS A 314 -8.74 -2.05 -4.15
N LEU A 315 -8.46 -0.77 -4.42
CA LEU A 315 -9.28 0.10 -5.25
C LEU A 315 -9.27 -0.37 -6.71
N THR A 316 -8.10 -0.74 -7.24
CA THR A 316 -8.00 -1.34 -8.58
C THR A 316 -8.84 -2.61 -8.64
N ALA A 317 -8.72 -3.49 -7.64
CA ALA A 317 -9.46 -4.74 -7.62
C ALA A 317 -10.98 -4.57 -7.49
N ILE A 318 -11.46 -3.67 -6.63
CA ILE A 318 -12.90 -3.43 -6.45
C ILE A 318 -13.51 -2.74 -7.67
N VAL A 319 -12.83 -1.76 -8.27
CA VAL A 319 -13.33 -1.09 -9.49
C VAL A 319 -13.43 -2.11 -10.63
N SER A 320 -12.41 -2.96 -10.81
CA SER A 320 -12.48 -4.06 -11.78
C SER A 320 -13.65 -5.00 -11.52
N LEU A 321 -13.89 -5.37 -10.26
CA LEU A 321 -15.01 -6.24 -9.89
C LEU A 321 -16.37 -5.59 -10.20
N VAL A 322 -16.53 -4.29 -9.93
CA VAL A 322 -17.76 -3.54 -10.20
C VAL A 322 -18.08 -3.51 -11.70
N ILE A 323 -17.08 -3.36 -12.56
CA ILE A 323 -17.28 -3.36 -14.01
C ILE A 323 -17.31 -4.76 -14.63
N ALA A 324 -16.91 -5.80 -13.89
CA ALA A 324 -16.81 -7.17 -14.38
C ALA A 324 -18.07 -7.68 -15.12
N PRO A 325 -19.31 -7.45 -14.64
CA PRO A 325 -20.51 -7.88 -15.35
C PRO A 325 -20.65 -7.26 -16.75
N LEU A 326 -20.09 -6.07 -16.97
CA LEU A 326 -20.12 -5.37 -18.26
C LEU A 326 -19.04 -5.88 -19.22
N LEU A 327 -18.07 -6.64 -18.71
CA LEU A 327 -16.95 -7.21 -19.48
C LEU A 327 -17.17 -8.69 -19.82
N GLN A 328 -18.31 -9.26 -19.42
CA GLN A 328 -18.67 -10.63 -19.76
C GLN A 328 -18.67 -10.82 -21.28
N LYS A 329 -18.04 -11.90 -21.75
CA LYS A 329 -18.26 -12.33 -23.14
C LYS A 329 -19.76 -12.65 -23.28
N PRO A 330 -20.42 -12.23 -24.38
CA PRO A 330 -21.78 -12.65 -24.63
C PRO A 330 -21.82 -14.17 -24.58
N VAL A 331 -22.72 -14.71 -23.74
CA VAL A 331 -23.02 -16.13 -23.71
C VAL A 331 -23.22 -16.55 -25.16
N GLN A 332 -22.36 -17.42 -25.68
CA GLN A 332 -22.71 -18.14 -26.90
C GLN A 332 -23.96 -18.93 -26.52
N ASN A 333 -25.13 -18.37 -26.82
CA ASN A 333 -26.32 -19.16 -26.98
C ASN A 333 -25.91 -20.22 -27.97
N HIS A 334 -25.69 -21.46 -27.51
CA HIS A 334 -25.76 -22.59 -28.40
C HIS A 334 -27.11 -22.45 -29.08
N THR A 335 -27.08 -21.94 -30.31
CA THR A 335 -28.19 -22.06 -31.23
C THR A 335 -28.54 -23.53 -31.19
N THR A 336 -29.69 -23.83 -30.60
CA THR A 336 -30.31 -25.14 -30.72
C THR A 336 -30.47 -25.37 -32.22
N GLU A 337 -29.52 -26.07 -32.82
CA GLU A 337 -29.73 -26.65 -34.13
C GLU A 337 -31.02 -27.46 -34.03
N PRO A 338 -32.02 -27.22 -34.90
CA PRO A 338 -33.20 -28.05 -34.91
C PRO A 338 -32.74 -29.46 -35.25
N ILE A 339 -32.95 -30.40 -34.31
CA ILE A 339 -32.70 -31.82 -34.49
C ILE A 339 -33.32 -32.24 -35.82
N GLY A 340 -32.46 -32.50 -36.82
CA GLY A 340 -32.85 -33.04 -38.10
C GLY A 340 -33.60 -34.35 -37.88
N LYS A 341 -34.80 -34.44 -38.47
CA LYS A 341 -35.68 -35.60 -38.42
C LYS A 341 -34.98 -36.86 -38.97
N ASN A 342 -34.29 -37.61 -38.12
CA ASN A 342 -34.00 -39.01 -38.41
C ASN A 342 -35.18 -39.84 -37.92
N LYS A 343 -35.97 -40.36 -38.87
CA LYS A 343 -36.98 -41.39 -38.66
C LYS A 343 -36.31 -42.58 -37.97
N ILE A 344 -36.68 -42.85 -36.72
CA ILE A 344 -36.42 -44.12 -36.06
C ILE A 344 -37.59 -45.03 -36.44
N GLU A 345 -37.37 -45.98 -37.34
CA GLU A 345 -38.29 -47.10 -37.53
C GLU A 345 -38.16 -48.06 -36.35
N LEU A 346 -39.19 -48.11 -35.51
CA LEU A 346 -39.34 -49.11 -34.45
C LEU A 346 -39.92 -50.40 -35.04
N SER A 347 -39.09 -51.42 -35.18
CA SER A 347 -39.54 -52.80 -35.39
C SER A 347 -39.93 -53.41 -34.03
N VAL A 348 -41.23 -53.62 -33.80
CA VAL A 348 -41.77 -54.30 -32.62
C VAL A 348 -41.90 -55.80 -32.91
N PRO A 349 -41.24 -56.70 -32.14
CA PRO A 349 -41.55 -58.13 -32.19
C PRO A 349 -42.82 -58.41 -31.37
N ALA A 350 -43.74 -59.17 -31.96
CA ALA A 350 -44.97 -59.63 -31.32
C ALA A 350 -44.74 -60.87 -30.43
N SER A 351 -45.61 -61.02 -29.42
CA SER A 351 -45.73 -62.11 -28.40
C SER A 351 -44.81 -61.96 -27.17
N ALA A 352 -45.24 -62.15 -25.92
CA ALA A 352 -46.33 -62.97 -25.38
C ALA A 352 -46.90 -62.42 -24.04
N SER A 353 -48.08 -62.94 -23.69
CA SER A 353 -48.99 -62.63 -22.57
C SER A 353 -48.38 -62.45 -21.17
N TYR A 354 -48.93 -61.48 -20.43
CA TYR A 354 -48.84 -61.42 -18.97
C TYR A 354 -49.97 -62.24 -18.33
N THR A 355 -49.59 -63.26 -17.56
CA THR A 355 -50.46 -63.93 -16.59
C THR A 355 -50.43 -63.15 -15.29
N THR A 356 -51.58 -62.62 -14.89
CA THR A 356 -51.88 -62.10 -13.55
C THR A 356 -51.67 -63.15 -12.47
N LEU A 357 -50.92 -62.85 -11.41
CA LEU A 357 -51.01 -63.56 -10.12
C LEU A 357 -50.90 -62.57 -8.95
N LYS A 358 -52.07 -62.39 -8.32
CA LYS A 358 -52.46 -62.00 -6.95
C LYS A 358 -51.62 -60.98 -6.18
#